data_AF-A0A2T4WP23-F1
#
_entry.id   AF-A0A2T4WP23-F1
#
_cell.length_a   1.000
_cell.length_b   1.000
_cell.length_c   1.000
_cell.angle_alpha   90.00
_cell.angle_beta   90.00
_cell.angle_gamma   90.00
#
_symmetry.space_group_name_H-M   'P 1'
#
loop_
_entity.id
_entity.type
_entity.pdbx_description
1 polymer ?
#
loop_
_entity_poly.entity_id
_entity_poly.type
_entity_poly.pdbx_seq_one_letter_code
_entity_poly.pdbx_strand_id
1 'polypeptide(L)'
;MNLYPINAGNFKLDGGAMFGVVPKSLWSRTNPADAHNMIDIAARCLLIEDGNRLVLIDTGMGNKQSDKFFSYYHLWGDDSIDKSLKAHGFHRDEITDVFMTHLHFDHCGGSVQWNSDKTNYETAFKNAHFW
;
A
#
# COMPACT_ATOMS: atom_id res chain seq x y z
N MET A 1 -3.08 -3.38 -23.12
CA MET A 1 -2.60 -3.47 -21.74
C MET A 1 -1.76 -2.24 -21.39
N ASN A 2 -2.20 -1.47 -20.41
CA ASN A 2 -1.46 -0.35 -19.82
C ASN A 2 -1.13 -0.68 -18.36
N LEU A 3 0.02 -0.20 -17.88
CA LEU A 3 0.52 -0.46 -16.53
C LEU A 3 0.78 0.87 -15.81
N TYR A 4 0.24 1.01 -14.60
CA TYR A 4 0.37 2.24 -13.82
C TYR A 4 0.92 1.93 -12.42
N PRO A 5 1.93 2.69 -11.95
CA PRO A 5 2.30 2.67 -10.55
C PRO A 5 1.26 3.44 -9.73
N ILE A 6 0.71 2.80 -8.70
CA ILE A 6 -0.24 3.39 -7.77
C ILE A 6 0.45 3.52 -6.41
N ASN A 7 0.85 4.73 -6.04
CA ASN A 7 1.43 4.98 -4.72
C ASN A 7 0.31 4.96 -3.66
N ALA A 8 0.45 4.12 -2.65
CA ALA A 8 -0.52 3.89 -1.59
C ALA A 8 0.01 4.31 -0.20
N GLY A 9 0.95 5.26 -0.20
CA GLY A 9 1.54 5.86 1.00
C GLY A 9 3.00 5.46 1.24
N ASN A 10 3.71 6.30 1.98
CA ASN A 10 5.09 6.06 2.39
C ASN A 10 5.18 5.86 3.90
N PHE A 11 6.12 5.04 4.32
CA PHE A 11 6.34 4.67 5.70
C PHE A 11 7.81 4.32 5.92
N LYS A 12 8.17 4.01 7.15
CA LYS A 12 9.52 3.61 7.52
C LYS A 12 9.51 2.27 8.24
N LEU A 13 10.56 1.50 8.02
CA LEU A 13 10.85 0.24 8.73
C LEU A 13 12.30 0.21 9.17
N ASP A 14 12.61 -0.60 10.19
CA ASP A 14 13.99 -0.82 10.60
C ASP A 14 14.77 -1.50 9.45
N GLY A 15 15.90 -0.90 9.05
CA GLY A 15 16.71 -1.42 7.95
C GLY A 15 17.32 -2.79 8.28
N GLY A 16 17.66 -3.05 9.54
CA GLY A 16 18.16 -4.37 9.97
C GLY A 16 17.11 -5.46 9.77
N ALA A 17 15.85 -5.18 10.10
CA ALA A 17 14.73 -6.10 9.86
C ALA A 17 14.52 -6.37 8.36
N MET A 18 14.62 -5.33 7.51
CA MET A 18 14.41 -5.46 6.07
C MET A 18 15.53 -6.18 5.33
N PHE A 19 16.76 -6.09 5.83
CA PHE A 19 17.94 -6.67 5.18
C PHE A 19 18.50 -7.92 5.89
N GLY A 20 17.94 -8.28 7.05
CA GLY A 20 18.25 -9.50 7.78
C GLY A 20 19.74 -9.63 8.09
N VAL A 21 20.37 -10.67 7.54
CA VAL A 21 21.79 -10.99 7.77
C VAL A 21 22.77 -10.08 7.02
N VAL A 22 22.28 -9.23 6.11
CA VAL A 22 23.15 -8.35 5.32
C VAL A 22 23.72 -7.24 6.23
N PRO A 23 25.04 -7.04 6.26
CA PRO A 23 25.64 -5.98 7.08
C PRO A 23 25.16 -4.58 6.72
N LYS A 24 24.93 -3.75 7.74
CA LYS A 24 24.52 -2.34 7.57
C LYS A 24 25.46 -1.53 6.68
N SER A 25 26.76 -1.77 6.76
CA SER A 25 27.75 -1.12 5.90
C SER A 25 27.58 -1.40 4.40
N LEU A 26 26.81 -2.44 4.03
CA LEU A 26 26.44 -2.76 2.66
C LEU A 26 25.08 -2.20 2.29
N TRP A 27 24.01 -2.57 3.01
CA TRP A 27 22.65 -2.17 2.60
C TRP A 27 22.38 -0.67 2.73
N SER A 28 23.05 0.03 3.65
CA SER A 28 22.85 1.48 3.83
C SER A 28 23.38 2.33 2.67
N ARG A 29 24.13 1.73 1.73
CA ARG A 29 24.62 2.41 0.52
C ARG A 29 23.49 2.72 -0.45
N THR A 30 22.48 1.86 -0.52
CA THR A 30 21.31 2.02 -1.41
C THR A 30 20.07 2.46 -0.65
N ASN A 31 19.98 2.12 0.64
CA ASN A 31 18.84 2.40 1.50
C ASN A 31 19.35 3.11 2.76
N PRO A 32 19.71 4.41 2.66
CA PRO A 32 20.23 5.15 3.81
C PRO A 32 19.20 5.17 4.93
N ALA A 33 19.64 4.80 6.13
CA ALA A 33 18.82 4.83 7.33
C ALA A 33 19.01 6.13 8.12
N ASP A 34 17.98 6.55 8.83
CA ASP A 34 18.06 7.66 9.77
C ASP A 34 18.74 7.29 11.10
N ALA A 35 18.73 8.22 12.06
CA ALA A 35 19.33 8.05 13.38
C ALA A 35 18.71 6.90 14.20
N HIS A 36 17.50 6.45 13.86
CA HIS A 36 16.81 5.34 14.50
C HIS A 36 16.94 4.03 13.72
N ASN A 37 17.86 3.97 12.74
CA ASN A 37 18.05 2.83 11.85
C ASN A 37 16.85 2.56 10.91
N MET A 38 15.96 3.54 10.73
CA MET A 38 14.79 3.39 9.89
C MET A 38 15.07 3.80 8.45
N ILE A 39 14.60 3.03 7.48
CA ILE A 39 14.69 3.30 6.04
C ILE A 39 13.34 3.71 5.48
N ASP A 40 13.35 4.51 4.42
CA ASP A 40 12.13 4.92 3.73
C ASP A 40 11.62 3.80 2.80
N ILE A 41 10.33 3.49 2.93
CA ILE A 41 9.61 2.48 2.16
C ILE A 41 8.37 3.13 1.55
N ALA A 42 8.02 2.71 0.33
CA ALA A 42 6.78 3.09 -0.34
C ALA A 42 5.90 1.85 -0.53
N ALA A 43 4.65 1.91 -0.07
CA ALA A 43 3.64 0.95 -0.49
C ALA A 43 3.22 1.32 -1.91
N ARG A 44 3.71 0.58 -2.91
CA ARG A 44 3.39 0.82 -4.32
C ARG A 44 2.67 -0.38 -4.91
N CYS A 45 1.45 -0.16 -5.33
CA CYS A 45 0.61 -1.13 -6.02
C CYS A 45 0.83 -1.03 -7.54
N LEU A 46 0.46 -2.09 -8.26
CA LEU A 46 0.44 -2.10 -9.72
C LEU A 46 -1.02 -2.13 -10.20
N LEU A 47 -1.39 -1.16 -11.02
CA LEU A 47 -2.66 -1.19 -11.74
C LEU A 47 -2.41 -1.68 -13.18
N ILE A 48 -3.23 -2.62 -13.60
CA ILE A 48 -3.19 -3.22 -14.93
C ILE A 48 -4.55 -2.94 -15.58
N GLU A 49 -4.53 -2.14 -16.63
CA GLU A 49 -5.69 -1.90 -17.49
C GLU A 49 -5.58 -2.80 -18.72
N ASP A 50 -6.50 -3.75 -18.85
CA ASP A 50 -6.49 -4.70 -19.97
C ASP A 50 -7.92 -4.99 -20.46
N GLY A 51 -8.29 -4.34 -21.56
CA GLY A 51 -9.63 -4.46 -22.14
C GLY A 51 -10.69 -3.92 -21.19
N ASN A 52 -11.59 -4.79 -20.74
CA ASN A 52 -12.65 -4.47 -19.78
C ASN A 52 -12.27 -4.79 -18.32
N ARG A 53 -11.01 -5.17 -18.06
CA ARG A 53 -10.51 -5.46 -16.72
C ARG A 53 -9.60 -4.34 -16.24
N LEU A 54 -9.79 -3.99 -14.98
CA LEU A 54 -8.95 -3.07 -14.25
C LEU A 54 -8.47 -3.77 -12.98
N VAL A 55 -7.30 -4.39 -13.08
CA VAL A 55 -6.76 -5.29 -12.06
C VAL A 55 -5.77 -4.52 -11.20
N LEU A 56 -5.97 -4.56 -9.89
CA LEU A 56 -5.07 -3.96 -8.92
C LEU A 56 -4.29 -5.05 -8.18
N ILE A 57 -2.96 -4.97 -8.20
CA ILE A 57 -2.08 -5.84 -7.41
C ILE A 57 -1.74 -5.14 -6.09
N ASP A 58 -2.18 -5.73 -4.98
CA ASP A 58 -2.16 -5.17 -3.62
C ASP A 58 -2.94 -3.84 -3.46
N THR A 59 -3.24 -3.44 -2.23
CA THR A 59 -4.08 -2.27 -1.90
C THR A 59 -3.44 -1.31 -0.90
N GLY A 60 -2.19 -1.55 -0.50
CA GLY A 60 -1.47 -0.72 0.45
C GLY A 60 -1.96 -0.90 1.90
N MET A 61 -1.63 0.07 2.74
CA MET A 61 -1.88 0.02 4.18
C MET A 61 -3.34 0.28 4.59
N GLY A 62 -4.09 1.02 3.77
CA GLY A 62 -5.40 1.53 4.14
C GLY A 62 -5.35 2.51 5.32
N ASN A 63 -6.49 2.71 5.97
CA ASN A 63 -6.63 3.68 7.08
C ASN A 63 -7.47 3.16 8.25
N LYS A 64 -7.82 1.86 8.25
CA LYS A 64 -8.72 1.29 9.26
C LYS A 64 -8.07 1.08 10.63
N GLN A 65 -6.75 1.00 10.68
CA GLN A 65 -6.01 0.74 11.91
C GLN A 65 -5.91 2.01 12.77
N SER A 66 -5.68 1.82 14.06
CA SER A 66 -5.56 2.94 15.01
C SER A 66 -4.33 3.81 14.73
N ASP A 67 -4.39 5.08 15.15
CA ASP A 67 -3.24 5.99 15.10
C ASP A 67 -2.02 5.41 15.82
N LYS A 68 -2.24 4.69 16.93
CA LYS A 68 -1.17 3.99 17.65
C LYS A 68 -0.49 2.91 16.81
N PHE A 69 -1.26 2.18 16.00
CA PHE A 69 -0.68 1.20 15.08
C PHE A 69 0.19 1.92 14.04
N PHE A 70 -0.33 2.97 13.41
CA PHE A 70 0.41 3.72 12.39
C PHE A 70 1.60 4.52 12.94
N SER A 71 1.61 4.88 14.22
CA SER A 71 2.72 5.61 14.83
C SER A 71 4.03 4.81 14.87
N TYR A 72 3.98 3.48 14.75
CA TYR A 72 5.17 2.63 14.66
C TYR A 72 5.84 2.68 13.28
N TYR A 73 5.13 3.13 12.25
CA TYR A 73 5.59 3.09 10.86
C TYR A 73 5.96 4.46 10.31
N HIS A 74 5.88 5.53 11.12
CA HIS A 74 6.34 6.87 10.74
C HIS A 74 5.86 7.30 9.34
N LEU A 75 4.55 7.21 9.10
CA LEU A 75 3.95 7.55 7.80
C LEU A 75 4.33 8.97 7.38
N TRP A 76 4.59 9.18 6.08
CA TRP A 76 4.93 10.49 5.54
C TRP A 76 4.45 10.66 4.09
N GLY A 77 4.39 11.92 3.64
CA GLY A 77 3.78 12.28 2.36
C GLY A 77 2.26 12.27 2.43
N ASP A 78 1.62 12.45 1.27
CA ASP A 78 0.16 12.55 1.17
C ASP A 78 -0.43 11.62 0.10
N ASP A 79 0.37 10.70 -0.43
CA ASP A 79 -0.06 9.67 -1.37
C ASP A 79 -1.15 8.80 -0.75
N SER A 80 -2.19 8.54 -1.53
CA SER A 80 -3.22 7.56 -1.21
C SER A 80 -3.63 6.83 -2.48
N ILE A 81 -4.20 5.64 -2.31
CA ILE A 81 -4.66 4.84 -3.44
C ILE A 81 -5.67 5.62 -4.31
N ASP A 82 -6.58 6.39 -3.70
CA ASP A 82 -7.56 7.18 -4.45
C ASP A 82 -6.93 8.33 -5.22
N LYS A 83 -5.98 9.04 -4.60
CA LYS A 83 -5.27 10.14 -5.28
C LYS A 83 -4.49 9.61 -6.46
N SER A 84 -3.80 8.48 -6.28
CA SER A 84 -3.00 7.83 -7.31
C SER A 84 -3.86 7.25 -8.44
N LEU A 85 -4.98 6.58 -8.14
CA LEU A 85 -5.93 6.11 -9.15
C LEU A 85 -6.51 7.28 -9.94
N LYS A 86 -6.95 8.34 -9.24
CA LYS A 86 -7.53 9.53 -9.85
C LYS A 86 -6.52 10.26 -10.76
N ALA A 87 -5.24 10.26 -10.40
CA ALA A 87 -4.18 10.85 -11.23
C ALA A 87 -4.06 10.15 -12.59
N HIS A 88 -4.46 8.89 -12.69
CA HIS A 88 -4.54 8.12 -13.94
C HIS A 88 -5.95 8.04 -14.52
N GLY A 89 -6.91 8.80 -13.97
CA GLY A 89 -8.29 8.88 -14.49
C GLY A 89 -9.24 7.79 -14.00
N PHE A 90 -8.85 6.99 -13.00
CA PHE A 90 -9.66 5.89 -12.47
C PHE A 90 -10.22 6.19 -11.08
N HIS A 91 -11.37 5.57 -10.77
CA HIS A 91 -11.95 5.47 -9.46
C HIS A 91 -11.83 4.04 -8.92
N ARG A 92 -11.71 3.87 -7.60
CA ARG A 92 -11.58 2.55 -6.98
C ARG A 92 -12.75 1.59 -7.24
N ASP A 93 -13.94 2.12 -7.50
CA ASP A 93 -15.12 1.31 -7.82
C ASP A 93 -15.06 0.75 -9.24
N GLU A 94 -14.16 1.24 -10.09
CA GLU A 94 -13.95 0.70 -11.44
C GLU A 94 -13.00 -0.51 -11.42
N ILE A 95 -12.31 -0.76 -10.30
CA ILE A 95 -11.46 -1.94 -10.13
C ILE A 95 -12.33 -3.20 -10.22
N THR A 96 -12.01 -4.06 -11.18
CA THR A 96 -12.73 -5.31 -11.43
C THR A 96 -12.16 -6.47 -10.61
N ASP A 97 -10.87 -6.41 -10.32
CA ASP A 97 -10.14 -7.48 -9.66
C ASP A 97 -9.07 -6.88 -8.74
N VAL A 98 -8.92 -7.47 -7.56
CA VAL A 98 -7.79 -7.22 -6.67
C VAL A 98 -7.06 -8.53 -6.44
N PHE A 99 -5.77 -8.56 -6.75
CA PHE A 99 -4.92 -9.72 -6.51
C PHE A 99 -3.94 -9.40 -5.38
N MET A 100 -3.90 -10.24 -4.35
CA MET A 100 -2.94 -10.07 -3.25
C MET A 100 -1.67 -10.86 -3.53
N THR A 101 -0.52 -10.19 -3.46
CA THR A 101 0.76 -10.91 -3.43
C THR A 101 0.88 -11.73 -2.15
N HIS A 102 0.43 -11.15 -1.03
CA HIS A 102 0.32 -11.78 0.29
C HIS A 102 -0.51 -10.89 1.24
N LEU A 103 -0.68 -11.31 2.49
CA LEU A 103 -1.64 -10.71 3.44
C LEU A 103 -0.98 -9.89 4.57
N HIS A 104 0.19 -9.30 4.34
CA HIS A 104 0.72 -8.31 5.27
C HIS A 104 -0.04 -6.99 5.17
N PHE A 105 0.00 -6.21 6.25
CA PHE A 105 -0.83 -5.01 6.40
C PHE A 105 -0.55 -3.95 5.34
N ASP A 106 0.69 -3.83 4.89
CA ASP A 106 1.17 -2.90 3.86
C ASP A 106 0.80 -3.31 2.44
N HIS A 107 0.23 -4.51 2.28
CA HIS A 107 -0.27 -5.05 1.02
C HIS A 107 -1.79 -5.14 1.01
N CYS A 108 -2.40 -5.77 2.02
CA CYS A 108 -3.85 -6.03 2.05
C CYS A 108 -4.64 -5.05 2.92
N GLY A 109 -3.96 -4.11 3.59
CA GLY A 109 -4.56 -3.19 4.55
C GLY A 109 -5.65 -2.31 3.94
N GLY A 110 -5.47 -1.87 2.70
CA GLY A 110 -6.41 -1.04 1.95
C GLY A 110 -7.62 -1.79 1.38
N SER A 111 -7.65 -3.11 1.47
CA SER A 111 -8.72 -3.95 0.90
C SER A 111 -10.05 -3.81 1.61
N VAL A 112 -9.99 -3.46 2.89
CA VAL A 112 -11.15 -3.32 3.77
C VAL A 112 -11.10 -1.99 4.49
N GLN A 113 -12.26 -1.38 4.64
CA GLN A 113 -12.46 -0.11 5.32
C GLN A 113 -13.56 -0.25 6.36
N TRP A 114 -13.61 0.71 7.29
CA TRP A 114 -14.79 0.89 8.11
C TRP A 114 -15.96 1.32 7.22
N ASN A 115 -17.15 0.78 7.49
CA ASN A 115 -18.37 1.35 6.97
C ASN A 115 -18.61 2.76 7.56
N SER A 116 -19.56 3.50 6.98
CA SER A 116 -19.78 4.92 7.31
C SER A 116 -20.00 5.22 8.81
N ASP A 117 -20.64 4.32 9.56
CA ASP A 117 -20.91 4.47 10.99
C ASP A 117 -19.88 3.79 11.90
N LYS A 118 -18.84 3.18 11.32
CA LYS A 118 -17.77 2.44 12.02
C LYS A 118 -18.27 1.30 12.91
N THR A 119 -19.36 0.64 12.51
CA THR A 119 -19.89 -0.54 13.21
C THR A 119 -19.38 -1.85 12.63
N ASN A 120 -18.99 -1.87 11.35
CA ASN A 120 -18.54 -3.07 10.64
C ASN A 120 -17.45 -2.75 9.61
N TYR A 121 -16.80 -3.79 9.10
CA TYR A 121 -15.89 -3.69 7.96
C TYR A 121 -16.60 -4.04 6.65
N GLU A 122 -16.21 -3.36 5.59
CA GLU A 122 -16.65 -3.62 4.22
C GLU A 122 -15.44 -3.60 3.28
N THR A 123 -15.59 -4.18 2.08
CA THR A 123 -14.55 -4.10 1.05
C THR A 123 -14.44 -2.67 0.55
N ALA A 124 -13.21 -2.19 0.38
CA ALA A 124 -12.95 -0.84 -0.13
C ALA A 124 -13.21 -0.70 -1.64
N PHE A 125 -13.22 -1.83 -2.37
CA PHE A 125 -13.37 -1.92 -3.82
C PHE A 125 -14.69 -2.64 -4.14
N LYS A 126 -15.76 -1.87 -4.29
CA LYS A 126 -17.14 -2.37 -4.29
C LYS A 126 -17.43 -3.42 -5.37
N ASN A 127 -16.83 -3.26 -6.55
CA ASN A 127 -17.10 -4.09 -7.72
C ASN A 127 -16.02 -5.16 -7.96
N ALA A 128 -14.99 -5.23 -7.11
CA ALA A 128 -13.84 -6.09 -7.36
C ALA A 128 -14.04 -7.52 -6.85
N HIS A 129 -13.57 -8.49 -7.64
CA HIS A 129 -13.30 -9.85 -7.18
C HIS A 129 -11.91 -9.92 -6.55
N PHE A 130 -11.80 -10.58 -5.40
CA PHE A 130 -10.53 -10.75 -4.68
C PHE A 130 -9.94 -12.13 -4.95
N TRP A 131 -8.64 -12.16 -5.24
CA TRP A 131 -7.85 -13.35 -5.57
C TRP A 131 -6.68 -13.52 -4.62
#